data_AF-A0A381ZDC1-F1
#
_entry.id   AF-A0A381ZDC1-F1
#
_cell.length_a   1.000
_cell.length_b   1.000
_cell.length_c   1.000
_cell.angle_alpha   90.00
_cell.angle_beta   90.00
_cell.angle_gamma   90.00
#
_symmetry.space_group_name_H-M   'P 1'
#
loop_
_entity.id
_entity.type
_entity.pdbx_description
1 polymer ?
#
loop_
_entity_poly.entity_id
_entity_poly.type
_entity_poly.pdbx_seq_one_letter_code
_entity_poly.pdbx_strand_id
1 'polypeptide(L)'
;MKYFLLTFILSSPLLALPRFSAENGVSCNLCHVNPTGSGLRNDYGISLFSMEELPMEKGIKFTDADYTGKIMKNLRFGADLRFQVLSHTDSQEESRTAYFPMQGDLYGNLTVSKGVEVYVKQDLL
;
A
#
# COMPACT_ATOMS: atom_id res chain seq x y z
N MET A 1 24.03 -25.12 -25.71
CA MET A 1 24.53 -25.15 -24.31
C MET A 1 25.41 -23.95 -23.93
N LYS A 2 26.40 -23.53 -24.73
CA LYS A 2 27.33 -22.44 -24.35
C LYS A 2 26.66 -21.08 -24.07
N TYR A 3 25.59 -20.73 -24.80
CA TYR A 3 24.86 -19.47 -24.59
C TYR A 3 23.93 -19.47 -23.36
N PHE A 4 23.53 -20.65 -22.89
CA PHE A 4 22.64 -20.79 -21.72
C PHE A 4 23.38 -20.50 -20.39
N LEU A 5 24.69 -20.76 -20.37
CA LEU A 5 25.53 -20.47 -19.21
C LEU A 5 25.76 -18.95 -19.04
N LEU A 6 25.77 -18.19 -20.14
CA LEU A 6 25.99 -16.75 -20.13
C LEU A 6 24.78 -15.99 -19.59
N THR A 7 23.55 -16.44 -19.91
CA THR A 7 22.31 -15.83 -19.40
C THR A 7 22.13 -15.99 -17.89
N PHE A 8 22.68 -17.05 -17.28
CA PHE A 8 22.60 -17.27 -15.83
C PHE A 8 23.56 -16.36 -15.04
N ILE A 9 24.68 -15.92 -15.63
CA ILE A 9 25.69 -15.09 -14.96
C ILE A 9 25.24 -13.62 -14.89
N LEU A 10 24.32 -13.17 -15.75
CA LEU A 10 23.84 -11.78 -15.79
C LEU A 10 22.59 -11.51 -14.94
N SER A 11 22.10 -12.45 -14.13
CA SER A 11 20.95 -12.19 -13.26
C SER A 11 21.38 -11.44 -12.00
N SER A 12 21.36 -10.11 -12.05
CA SER A 12 21.44 -9.30 -10.84
C SER A 12 20.08 -9.30 -10.12
N PRO A 13 20.04 -9.43 -8.78
CA PRO A 13 18.79 -9.26 -8.05
C PRO A 13 18.35 -7.80 -8.15
N LEU A 14 17.18 -7.56 -8.75
CA LEU A 14 16.51 -6.27 -8.64
C LEU A 14 15.99 -6.11 -7.21
N LEU A 15 16.66 -5.28 -6.41
CA LEU A 15 16.18 -4.85 -5.11
C LEU A 15 15.29 -3.63 -5.30
N ALA A 16 13.97 -3.84 -5.35
CA ALA A 16 13.01 -2.76 -5.28
C ALA A 16 12.98 -2.21 -3.85
N LEU A 17 13.74 -1.15 -3.59
CA LEU A 17 13.72 -0.46 -2.29
C LEU A 17 12.43 0.36 -2.16
N PRO A 18 11.66 0.22 -1.07
CA PRO A 18 10.48 1.05 -0.85
C PRO A 18 10.93 2.51 -0.69
N ARG A 19 10.55 3.38 -1.65
CA ARG A 19 11.00 4.78 -1.70
C ARG A 19 10.85 5.50 -0.35
N PHE A 20 9.69 5.39 0.29
CA PHE A 20 9.43 6.05 1.57
C PHE A 20 10.33 5.56 2.71
N SER A 21 10.59 4.25 2.78
CA SER A 21 11.50 3.66 3.76
C SER A 21 12.92 4.13 3.53
N ALA A 22 13.36 4.19 2.26
CA ALA A 22 14.69 4.65 1.88
C ALA A 22 14.89 6.16 2.13
N GLU A 23 13.87 6.97 1.84
CA GLU A 23 13.90 8.43 1.99
C GLU A 23 13.89 8.88 3.45
N ASN A 24 13.10 8.20 4.29
CA ASN A 24 12.94 8.57 5.71
C ASN A 24 13.80 7.75 6.68
N GLY A 25 14.51 6.71 6.20
CA GLY A 25 15.31 5.83 7.05
C GLY A 25 14.49 4.99 8.04
N VAL A 26 13.20 4.78 7.76
CA VAL A 26 12.28 4.04 8.63
C VAL A 26 11.96 2.66 8.07
N SER A 27 11.71 1.69 8.93
CA SER A 27 11.34 0.33 8.54
C SER A 27 9.86 0.22 8.16
N CYS A 28 9.52 -0.76 7.31
CA CYS A 28 8.15 -0.94 6.81
C CYS A 28 7.13 -1.24 7.92
N ASN A 29 7.54 -1.99 8.95
CA ASN A 29 6.72 -2.32 10.12
C ASN A 29 6.40 -1.11 11.01
N LEU A 30 7.02 0.04 10.77
CA LEU A 30 6.65 1.28 11.45
C LEU A 30 5.24 1.72 11.04
N CYS A 31 4.89 1.60 9.75
CA CYS A 31 3.60 2.04 9.23
C CYS A 31 2.63 0.88 8.96
N HIS A 32 3.13 -0.33 8.69
CA HIS A 32 2.32 -1.49 8.33
C HIS A 32 2.29 -2.55 9.43
N VAL A 33 1.18 -3.29 9.48
CA VAL A 33 1.05 -4.49 10.32
C VAL A 33 1.96 -5.60 9.79
N ASN A 34 2.03 -5.78 8.47
CA ASN A 34 2.93 -6.73 7.85
C ASN A 34 4.39 -6.20 7.92
N PRO A 35 5.34 -6.95 8.52
CA PRO A 35 6.74 -6.52 8.60
C PRO A 35 7.41 -6.30 7.25
N THR A 36 6.95 -6.98 6.19
CA THR A 36 7.45 -6.77 4.83
C THR A 36 6.89 -5.50 4.18
N GLY A 37 6.03 -4.75 4.89
CA GLY A 37 5.32 -3.59 4.38
C GLY A 37 4.08 -3.93 3.55
N SER A 38 3.51 -2.90 2.93
CA SER A 38 2.29 -2.99 2.12
C SER A 38 1.05 -3.44 2.91
N GLY A 39 -0.11 -3.30 2.28
CA GLY A 39 -1.40 -3.68 2.84
C GLY A 39 -1.80 -2.88 4.09
N LEU A 40 -2.32 -3.58 5.11
CA LEU A 40 -2.92 -2.94 6.28
C LEU A 40 -1.94 -2.08 7.07
N ARG A 41 -2.36 -0.84 7.36
CA ARG A 41 -1.61 0.09 8.19
C ARG A 41 -1.90 -0.14 9.67
N ASN A 42 -0.90 0.13 10.51
CA ASN A 42 -1.04 0.11 11.96
C ASN A 42 -1.48 1.51 12.48
N ASP A 43 -1.52 1.70 13.80
CA ASP A 43 -1.96 2.98 14.39
C ASP A 43 -1.07 4.15 13.93
N TYR A 44 0.25 3.97 13.93
CA TYR A 44 1.21 4.98 13.49
C TYR A 44 1.05 5.34 12.00
N GLY A 45 0.94 4.32 11.14
CA GLY A 45 0.77 4.53 9.70
C GLY A 45 -0.54 5.23 9.33
N ILE A 46 -1.58 5.07 10.14
CA ILE A 46 -2.88 5.74 9.93
C ILE A 46 -2.83 7.17 10.46
N SER A 47 -2.50 7.36 11.74
CA SER A 47 -2.69 8.65 12.40
C SER A 47 -1.70 9.72 11.97
N LEU A 48 -0.45 9.35 11.70
CA LEU A 48 0.60 10.31 11.31
C LEU A 48 0.78 10.32 9.80
N PHE A 49 1.14 9.19 9.21
CA PHE A 49 1.56 9.17 7.81
C PHE A 49 0.41 9.35 6.81
N SER A 50 -0.76 8.74 7.06
CA SER A 50 -1.87 8.83 6.10
C SER A 50 -2.56 10.19 6.07
N MET A 51 -2.51 10.92 7.18
CA MET A 51 -3.22 12.19 7.36
C MET A 51 -2.33 13.39 7.01
N GLU A 52 -1.02 13.28 7.18
CA GLU A 52 -0.08 14.39 6.99
C GLU A 52 0.66 14.32 5.65
N GLU A 53 1.02 13.12 5.16
CA GLU A 53 1.95 12.95 4.02
C GLU A 53 1.29 12.43 2.74
N LEU A 54 0.15 11.74 2.83
CA LEU A 54 -0.56 11.24 1.66
C LEU A 54 -1.59 12.27 1.15
N PRO A 55 -1.67 12.51 -0.18
CA PRO A 55 -2.53 13.53 -0.78
C PRO A 55 -4.01 13.11 -0.76
N MET A 56 -4.61 13.08 0.43
CA MET A 56 -6.03 12.86 0.64
C MET A 56 -6.61 13.90 1.59
N GLU A 57 -6.23 15.16 1.41
CA GLU A 57 -6.72 16.31 2.17
C GLU A 57 -8.26 16.37 2.22
N LYS A 58 -8.94 16.04 1.11
CA LYS A 58 -10.41 15.95 1.06
C LYS A 58 -11.00 14.75 1.81
N GLY A 59 -10.19 13.74 2.07
CA GLY A 59 -10.54 12.55 2.85
C GLY A 59 -10.58 12.80 4.35
N ILE A 60 -9.80 13.78 4.84
CA ILE A 60 -9.72 14.14 6.26
C ILE A 60 -11.10 14.47 6.85
N LYS A 61 -11.99 15.10 6.08
CA LYS A 61 -13.37 15.42 6.54
C LYS A 61 -14.27 14.20 6.76
N PHE A 62 -13.88 13.03 6.25
CA PHE A 62 -14.64 11.78 6.35
C PHE A 62 -14.05 10.83 7.40
N THR A 63 -13.04 11.27 8.14
CA THR A 63 -12.38 10.50 9.18
C THR A 63 -12.23 11.37 10.41
N ASP A 64 -12.36 10.74 11.58
CA ASP A 64 -12.03 11.41 12.82
C ASP A 64 -10.51 11.41 13.04
N ALA A 65 -10.02 12.35 13.84
CA ALA A 65 -8.59 12.48 14.14
C ALA A 65 -8.02 11.25 14.88
N ASP A 66 -8.88 10.46 15.52
CA ASP A 66 -8.55 9.25 16.28
C ASP A 66 -8.85 7.95 15.51
N TYR A 67 -9.09 8.04 14.20
CA TYR A 67 -9.31 6.85 13.39
C TYR A 67 -8.09 5.92 13.39
N THR A 68 -8.33 4.65 13.70
CA THR A 68 -7.30 3.60 13.70
C THR A 68 -7.67 2.40 12.84
N GLY A 69 -8.89 2.30 12.29
CA GLY A 69 -9.34 1.10 11.59
C GLY A 69 -9.49 -0.15 12.48
N LYS A 70 -9.37 -0.02 13.81
CA LYS A 70 -9.73 -1.08 14.76
C LYS A 70 -11.25 -1.12 14.92
N ILE A 71 -11.86 -2.26 14.59
CA ILE A 71 -13.28 -2.52 14.84
C ILE A 71 -13.48 -2.96 16.29
N MET A 72 -12.52 -3.72 16.83
CA MET A 72 -12.46 -4.15 18.22
C MET A 72 -11.03 -3.98 18.75
N LYS A 73 -10.85 -4.11 20.07
CA LYS A 73 -9.52 -3.97 20.71
C LYS A 73 -8.44 -4.85 20.08
N ASN A 74 -8.83 -6.01 19.57
CA ASN A 74 -7.96 -7.03 19.00
C ASN A 74 -8.20 -7.28 17.51
N LEU A 75 -9.13 -6.59 16.85
CA LEU A 75 -9.44 -6.79 15.43
C LEU A 75 -9.34 -5.47 14.66
N ARG A 76 -8.48 -5.45 13.65
CA ARG A 76 -8.33 -4.37 12.68
C ARG A 76 -8.76 -4.83 11.30
N PHE A 77 -9.41 -3.92 10.58
CA PHE A 77 -9.82 -4.14 9.20
C PHE A 77 -9.41 -2.94 8.35
N GLY A 78 -9.15 -3.17 7.06
CA GLY A 78 -8.84 -2.11 6.12
C GLY A 78 -8.97 -2.55 4.67
N ALA A 79 -8.92 -1.57 3.77
CA ALA A 79 -9.00 -1.78 2.32
C ALA A 79 -7.98 -0.90 1.58
N ASP A 80 -7.49 -1.35 0.43
CA ASP A 80 -6.69 -0.56 -0.51
C ASP A 80 -7.38 -0.57 -1.86
N LEU A 81 -7.81 0.62 -2.31
CA LEU A 81 -8.46 0.83 -3.59
C LEU A 81 -7.63 1.83 -4.38
N ARG A 82 -7.12 1.42 -5.54
CA ARG A 82 -6.32 2.28 -6.40
C ARG A 82 -6.87 2.27 -7.82
N PHE A 83 -7.11 3.48 -8.33
CA PHE A 83 -7.55 3.73 -9.68
C PHE A 83 -6.72 4.84 -10.28
N GLN A 84 -6.38 4.73 -11.56
CA GLN A 84 -5.72 5.78 -12.32
C GLN A 84 -6.62 6.20 -13.47
N VAL A 85 -6.81 7.52 -13.59
CA VAL A 85 -7.55 8.14 -14.68
C VAL A 85 -6.56 8.97 -15.48
N LEU A 86 -6.45 8.68 -16.77
CA LEU A 86 -5.61 9.44 -17.69
C LEU A 86 -6.52 10.12 -18.71
N SER A 87 -6.48 11.45 -18.75
CA SER A 87 -7.18 12.23 -19.78
C SER A 87 -6.14 12.87 -20.69
N HIS A 88 -6.31 12.69 -22.00
CA HIS A 88 -5.46 13.26 -23.02
C HIS A 88 -6.32 13.95 -24.08
N THR A 89 -6.06 15.24 -24.29
CA THR A 89 -6.67 16.01 -25.37
C THR A 89 -5.75 15.96 -26.57
N ASP A 90 -6.22 15.40 -27.67
CA ASP A 90 -5.48 15.36 -28.93
C ASP A 90 -5.45 16.75 -29.58
N SER A 91 -4.56 16.95 -30.53
CA SER A 91 -4.42 18.14 -31.40
C SER A 91 -5.70 18.57 -32.12
N GLN A 92 -6.69 17.69 -32.25
CA GLN A 92 -8.01 17.97 -32.83
C GLN A 92 -9.09 18.32 -31.78
N GLU A 93 -8.69 18.68 -30.56
CA GLU A 93 -9.56 19.00 -29.41
C GLU A 93 -10.49 17.86 -28.95
N GLU A 94 -10.29 16.64 -29.45
CA GLU A 94 -10.96 15.45 -28.91
C GLU A 94 -10.29 15.01 -27.60
N SER A 95 -11.06 15.01 -26.50
CA SER A 95 -10.61 14.47 -25.23
C SER A 95 -10.85 12.96 -25.17
N ARG A 96 -9.78 12.21 -24.90
CA ARG A 96 -9.84 10.77 -24.62
C ARG A 96 -9.52 10.52 -23.15
N THR A 97 -10.38 9.80 -22.47
CA THR A 97 -10.18 9.42 -21.08
C THR A 97 -10.08 7.90 -20.96
N ALA A 98 -9.03 7.43 -20.29
CA ALA A 98 -8.82 6.03 -19.98
C ALA A 98 -8.86 5.81 -18.46
N TYR A 99 -9.46 4.71 -18.06
CA TYR A 99 -9.63 4.30 -16.66
C TYR A 99 -8.88 2.99 -16.42
N PHE A 100 -8.00 2.98 -15.43
CA PHE A 100 -7.18 1.83 -15.08
C PHE A 100 -7.44 1.45 -13.63
N PRO A 101 -8.15 0.34 -13.36
CA PRO A 101 -8.23 -0.22 -12.03
C PRO A 101 -6.86 -0.84 -11.71
N MET A 102 -6.23 -0.37 -10.63
CA MET A 102 -4.85 -0.74 -10.30
C MET A 102 -4.75 -1.71 -9.13
N GLN A 103 -5.67 -1.61 -8.15
CA GLN A 103 -5.64 -2.45 -6.95
C GLN A 103 -6.99 -2.43 -6.26
N GLY A 104 -7.44 -3.58 -5.77
CA GLY A 104 -8.57 -3.67 -4.88
C GLY A 104 -8.37 -4.78 -3.87
N ASP A 105 -8.01 -4.45 -2.64
CA ASP A 105 -7.68 -5.44 -1.61
C ASP A 105 -8.46 -5.19 -0.32
N LEU A 106 -8.75 -6.27 0.41
CA LEU A 106 -9.24 -6.24 1.77
C LEU A 106 -8.24 -6.88 2.74
N TYR A 107 -8.16 -6.35 3.95
CA TYR A 107 -7.21 -6.81 4.95
C TYR A 107 -7.88 -6.97 6.31
N GLY A 108 -7.47 -8.01 7.03
CA GLY A 108 -7.85 -8.26 8.41
C GLY A 108 -6.61 -8.58 9.26
N ASN A 109 -6.59 -8.08 10.49
CA ASN A 109 -5.56 -8.40 11.48
C ASN A 109 -6.20 -8.67 12.84
N LEU A 110 -5.90 -9.83 13.41
CA LEU A 110 -6.39 -10.28 14.71
C LEU A 110 -5.20 -10.47 15.66
N THR A 111 -5.15 -9.70 16.74
CA THR A 111 -4.18 -9.87 17.83
C THR A 111 -4.66 -10.97 18.77
N VAL A 112 -3.96 -12.11 18.78
CA VAL A 112 -4.31 -13.27 19.62
C VAL A 112 -3.63 -13.16 20.99
N SER A 113 -2.38 -12.71 21.02
CA SER A 113 -1.62 -12.47 22.25
C SER A 113 -0.58 -11.36 22.04
N LYS A 114 0.19 -11.00 23.08
CA LYS A 114 1.21 -9.93 23.02
C LYS A 114 2.33 -10.15 21.98
N GLY A 115 2.47 -11.37 21.44
CA GLY A 115 3.48 -11.68 20.43
C GLY A 115 2.94 -12.49 19.25
N VAL A 116 1.63 -12.67 19.15
CA VAL A 116 1.01 -13.46 18.08
C VAL A 116 -0.15 -12.70 17.48
N GLU A 117 -0.03 -12.44 16.19
CA GLU A 117 -1.05 -11.81 15.36
C GLU A 117 -1.33 -12.68 14.14
N VAL A 118 -2.59 -12.72 13.73
CA VAL A 118 -3.03 -13.38 12.50
C VAL A 118 -3.37 -12.28 11.49
N TYR A 119 -2.68 -12.30 10.35
CA TYR A 119 -2.89 -11.35 9.26
C TYR A 119 -3.48 -12.06 8.04
N VAL A 120 -4.54 -11.49 7.48
CA VAL A 120 -5.20 -11.98 6.27
C VAL A 120 -5.28 -10.85 5.27
N LYS A 121 -4.90 -11.16 4.03
CA LYS A 121 -5.03 -10.30 2.85
C LYS A 121 -5.87 -11.04 1.82
N GLN A 122 -6.87 -10.37 1.26
CA GLN A 122 -7.70 -10.87 0.17
C GLN A 122 -7.62 -9.87 -1.00
N ASP A 123 -7.06 -10.34 -2.10
CA ASP A 123 -7.02 -9.59 -3.36
C ASP A 123 -8.37 -9.74 -4.07
N LEU A 124 -8.99 -8.62 -4.44
CA LEU A 124 -10.21 -8.56 -5.24
C LEU A 124 -9.92 -8.15 -6.68
N LEU A 125 -8.83 -7.40 -6.90
CA LEU A 125 -8.37 -6.94 -8.21
C LEU A 125 -6.85 -6.77 -8.24
#